data_AF-A0A9D6ID71-F1
#
_entry.id   AF-A0A9D6ID71-F1
#
_cell.length_a   1.000
_cell.length_b   1.000
_cell.length_c   1.000
_cell.angle_alpha   90.00
_cell.angle_beta   90.00
_cell.angle_gamma   90.00
#
_symmetry.space_group_name_H-M   'P 1'
#
loop_
_entity.id
_entity.type
_entity.pdbx_description
1 polymer ?
#
loop_
_entity_poly.entity_id
_entity_poly.type
_entity_poly.pdbx_seq_one_letter_code
_entity_poly.pdbx_strand_id
1 'polypeptide(L)'
;MKGGDRVRGKLLIIISFIALGGLVLFGGEKVFAQDTSTRYQSIIEKLVQRFGLKESDVQEVFDEAFEERRSQMETRFVTMLDQEVKDGKLTEDQKKAIISKRQELQAKHQANIETWKNMTRDERRQVFQSQKQDLESWAKQNGIDVKYLFGGFKGHIFMKMGMW
;
A
#
# COMPACT_ATOMS: atom_id res chain seq x y z
N MET A 1 36.08 36.27 -10.52
CA MET A 1 34.61 36.39 -10.47
C MET A 1 34.00 35.19 -11.19
N LYS A 2 33.01 34.54 -10.56
CA LYS A 2 32.14 33.42 -11.03
C LYS A 2 32.85 32.11 -11.43
N GLY A 3 32.72 30.97 -10.74
CA GLY A 3 31.82 30.56 -9.66
C GLY A 3 30.63 29.73 -10.15
N GLY A 4 30.87 28.43 -10.40
CA GLY A 4 29.94 27.34 -10.08
C GLY A 4 28.81 27.03 -11.06
N ASP A 5 29.11 26.33 -12.16
CA ASP A 5 28.11 25.52 -12.86
C ASP A 5 27.80 24.26 -12.05
N ARG A 6 26.74 24.32 -11.24
CA ARG A 6 26.14 23.17 -10.58
C ARG A 6 25.42 22.32 -11.62
N VAL A 7 26.10 21.29 -12.12
CA VAL A 7 25.50 20.19 -12.86
C VAL A 7 24.51 19.48 -11.93
N ARG A 8 23.21 19.69 -12.14
CA ARG A 8 22.14 18.95 -11.45
C ARG A 8 22.19 17.49 -11.93
N GLY A 9 22.79 16.62 -11.14
CA GLY A 9 22.83 15.18 -11.38
C GLY A 9 21.42 14.60 -11.41
N LYS A 10 20.93 14.33 -12.62
CA LYS A 10 19.82 13.41 -12.85
C LYS A 10 20.34 12.01 -12.54
N LEU A 11 19.98 11.47 -11.37
CA LEU A 11 20.21 10.06 -11.03
C LEU A 11 19.25 9.21 -11.87
N LEU A 12 19.74 8.78 -13.04
CA LEU A 12 19.19 7.68 -13.80
C LEU A 12 19.57 6.38 -13.10
N ILE A 13 18.68 5.83 -12.28
CA ILE A 13 18.80 4.43 -11.84
C ILE A 13 18.21 3.57 -12.95
N ILE A 14 19.10 3.16 -13.86
CA ILE A 14 18.86 2.11 -14.86
C ILE A 14 18.94 0.77 -14.14
N ILE A 15 17.81 0.07 -13.99
CA ILE A 15 17.79 -1.37 -13.72
C ILE A 15 16.88 -2.02 -14.78
N SER A 16 17.52 -2.42 -15.85
CA SER A 16 17.05 -3.34 -16.90
C SER A 16 17.79 -4.67 -16.65
N PHE A 17 17.26 -5.88 -16.58
CA PHE A 17 16.06 -6.57 -17.10
C PHE A 17 15.80 -7.79 -16.18
N ILE A 18 14.55 -8.28 -16.12
CA ILE A 18 14.14 -9.63 -16.59
C ILE A 18 12.64 -9.54 -16.86
N ALA A 19 12.29 -9.72 -18.13
CA ALA A 19 10.94 -9.83 -18.63
C ALA A 19 10.40 -11.24 -18.37
N LEU A 20 9.30 -11.36 -17.64
CA LEU A 20 8.35 -12.45 -17.75
C LEU A 20 6.93 -11.88 -17.57
N GLY A 21 6.31 -11.53 -18.71
CA GLY A 21 4.87 -11.54 -18.94
C GLY A 21 3.99 -10.61 -18.09
N GLY A 22 3.84 -9.36 -18.51
CA GLY A 22 2.80 -8.48 -17.95
C GLY A 22 2.91 -7.04 -18.43
N LEU A 23 2.92 -6.82 -19.74
CA LEU A 23 2.72 -5.49 -20.29
C LEU A 23 1.25 -5.09 -20.04
N VAL A 24 0.98 -4.49 -18.88
CA VAL A 24 -0.25 -3.77 -18.66
C VAL A 24 0.05 -2.29 -18.92
N LEU A 25 -0.16 -1.88 -20.16
CA LEU A 25 -0.22 -0.47 -20.55
C LEU A 25 -1.50 0.14 -19.94
N PHE A 26 -1.46 0.56 -18.68
CA PHE A 26 -2.42 1.56 -18.22
C PHE A 26 -1.78 2.94 -18.35
N GLY A 27 -2.40 3.77 -19.18
CA GLY A 27 -2.05 5.18 -19.34
C GLY A 27 -1.92 5.83 -17.97
N GLY A 28 -0.77 6.46 -17.75
CA GLY A 28 -0.48 7.20 -16.54
C GLY A 28 -1.33 8.45 -16.47
N GLU A 29 -2.59 8.31 -16.06
CA GLU A 29 -3.17 9.36 -15.26
C GLU A 29 -2.34 9.42 -13.98
N LYS A 30 -1.66 10.55 -13.78
CA LYS A 30 -1.07 10.88 -12.49
C LYS A 30 -2.22 10.86 -11.50
N VAL A 31 -2.40 9.74 -10.79
CA VAL A 31 -3.25 9.72 -9.61
C VAL A 31 -2.59 10.71 -8.68
N PHE A 32 -3.15 11.92 -8.61
CA PHE A 32 -2.69 12.92 -7.69
C PHE A 32 -2.72 12.27 -6.31
N ALA A 33 -1.55 12.13 -5.68
CA ALA A 33 -1.42 11.85 -4.26
C ALA A 33 -1.87 13.12 -3.50
N GLN A 34 -3.11 13.51 -3.73
CA GLN A 34 -3.76 14.56 -2.99
C GLN A 34 -4.04 13.92 -1.62
N ASP A 35 -3.48 14.52 -0.57
CA ASP A 35 -3.76 14.26 0.85
C ASP A 35 -2.80 13.37 1.69
N THR A 36 -1.50 13.28 1.37
CA THR A 36 -0.51 12.77 2.34
C THR A 36 -0.30 13.75 3.51
N SER A 37 -0.46 15.05 3.22
CA SER A 37 -0.27 16.19 4.16
C SER A 37 -1.03 16.01 5.48
N THR A 38 -2.28 15.55 5.42
CA THR A 38 -3.17 15.56 6.60
C THR A 38 -2.82 14.46 7.62
N ARG A 39 -2.14 13.37 7.22
CA ARG A 39 -1.92 12.21 8.10
C ARG A 39 -0.84 12.45 9.15
N TYR A 40 0.20 13.20 8.81
CA TYR A 40 1.40 13.39 9.66
C TYR A 40 1.58 14.83 10.16
N GLN A 41 0.63 15.71 9.84
CA GLN A 41 0.72 17.15 10.11
C GLN A 41 1.08 17.47 11.56
N SER A 42 0.43 16.81 12.53
CA SER A 42 0.73 17.02 13.96
C SER A 42 2.16 16.63 14.39
N ILE A 43 2.81 15.71 13.68
CA ILE A 43 4.21 15.32 13.95
C ILE A 43 5.16 16.28 13.23
N ILE A 44 4.85 16.62 11.98
CA ILE A 44 5.62 17.59 11.18
C ILE A 44 5.68 18.93 11.94
N GLU A 45 4.54 19.43 12.43
CA GLU A 45 4.45 20.66 13.23
C GLU A 45 5.35 20.60 14.47
N LYS A 46 5.30 19.49 15.23
CA LYS A 46 6.15 19.31 16.43
C LYS A 46 7.64 19.28 16.09
N LEU A 47 8.03 18.68 14.97
CA LEU A 47 9.42 18.63 14.52
C LEU A 47 9.93 20.01 14.08
N VAL A 48 9.12 20.73 13.30
CA VAL A 48 9.37 22.12 12.89
C VAL A 48 9.55 23.00 14.13
N GLN A 49 8.59 22.96 15.06
CA GLN A 49 8.64 23.80 16.28
C GLN A 49 9.82 23.45 17.19
N ARG A 50 10.13 22.17 17.38
CA ARG A 50 11.15 21.73 18.34
C ARG A 50 12.58 21.87 17.83
N PHE A 51 12.78 21.70 16.53
CA PHE A 51 14.12 21.66 15.91
C PHE A 51 14.36 22.80 14.92
N GLY A 52 13.39 23.70 14.70
CA GLY A 52 13.52 24.83 13.78
C GLY A 52 13.68 24.41 12.31
N LEU A 53 13.12 23.25 11.94
CA LEU A 53 13.22 22.70 10.59
C LEU A 53 12.26 23.40 9.63
N LYS A 54 12.56 23.35 8.34
CA LYS A 54 11.67 23.84 7.29
C LYS A 54 10.57 22.80 7.02
N GLU A 55 9.31 23.22 7.14
CA GLU A 55 8.14 22.34 7.01
C GLU A 55 8.12 21.54 5.71
N SER A 56 8.40 22.18 4.58
CA SER A 56 8.42 21.51 3.27
C SER A 56 9.45 20.38 3.21
N ASP A 57 10.60 20.57 3.85
CA ASP A 57 11.70 19.61 3.78
C ASP A 57 11.39 18.40 4.69
N VAL A 58 10.72 18.64 5.82
CA VAL A 58 10.21 17.57 6.68
C VAL A 58 9.09 16.81 5.96
N GLN A 59 8.16 17.51 5.31
CA GLN A 59 7.08 16.88 4.55
C GLN A 59 7.62 15.98 3.43
N GLU A 60 8.60 16.46 2.65
CA GLU A 60 9.26 15.70 1.58
C GLU A 60 9.86 14.39 2.11
N VAL A 61 10.56 14.43 3.25
CA VAL A 61 11.12 13.21 3.88
C VAL A 61 10.03 12.22 4.28
N PHE A 62 8.90 12.69 4.80
CA PHE A 62 7.78 11.81 5.16
C PHE A 62 7.11 11.20 3.93
N ASP A 63 6.93 11.98 2.87
CA ASP A 63 6.35 11.51 1.62
C ASP A 63 7.26 10.47 0.96
N GLU A 64 8.57 10.72 0.89
CA GLU A 64 9.58 9.76 0.41
C GLU A 64 9.56 8.45 1.22
N ALA A 65 9.64 8.54 2.55
CA ALA A 65 9.64 7.36 3.41
C ALA A 65 8.33 6.57 3.33
N PHE A 66 7.21 7.26 3.14
CA PHE A 66 5.91 6.62 2.95
C PHE A 66 5.84 5.85 1.63
N GLU A 67 6.24 6.47 0.52
CA GLU A 67 6.27 5.84 -0.79
C GLU A 67 7.26 4.68 -0.86
N GLU A 68 8.45 4.83 -0.26
CA GLU A 68 9.42 3.74 -0.16
C GLU A 68 8.81 2.55 0.59
N ARG A 69 8.19 2.80 1.75
CA ARG A 69 7.56 1.74 2.54
C ARG A 69 6.40 1.08 1.80
N ARG A 70 5.59 1.86 1.07
CA ARG A 70 4.49 1.33 0.26
C ARG A 70 5.03 0.41 -0.84
N SER A 71 6.02 0.88 -1.58
CA SER A 71 6.69 0.11 -2.63
C SER A 71 7.27 -1.20 -2.07
N GLN A 72 8.01 -1.13 -0.95
CA GLN A 72 8.56 -2.33 -0.29
C GLN A 72 7.47 -3.32 0.13
N MET A 73 6.33 -2.85 0.62
CA MET A 73 5.20 -3.71 1.00
C MET A 73 4.52 -4.37 -0.21
N GLU A 74 4.41 -3.65 -1.32
CA GLU A 74 3.89 -4.18 -2.59
C GLU A 74 4.84 -5.23 -3.17
N THR A 75 6.15 -4.95 -3.23
CA THR A 75 7.17 -5.91 -3.67
C THR A 75 7.15 -7.18 -2.83
N ARG A 76 7.19 -7.07 -1.49
CA ARG A 76 7.15 -8.23 -0.59
C ARG A 76 5.90 -9.08 -0.79
N PHE A 77 4.77 -8.45 -1.07
CA PHE A 77 3.54 -9.18 -1.32
C PHE A 77 3.58 -9.95 -2.64
N VAL A 78 4.03 -9.31 -3.71
CA VAL A 78 4.17 -9.97 -5.02
C VAL A 78 5.16 -11.12 -4.93
N THR A 79 6.32 -10.91 -4.29
CA THR A 79 7.33 -11.96 -4.07
C THR A 79 6.78 -13.14 -3.26
N MET A 80 5.95 -12.88 -2.24
CA MET A 80 5.29 -13.94 -1.48
C MET A 80 4.33 -14.75 -2.38
N LEU A 81 3.52 -14.08 -3.20
CA LEU A 81 2.63 -14.77 -4.14
C LEU A 81 3.39 -15.55 -5.20
N ASP A 82 4.52 -15.03 -5.70
CA ASP A 82 5.40 -15.75 -6.63
C ASP A 82 5.92 -17.05 -6.01
N GLN A 83 6.31 -17.01 -4.73
CA GLN A 83 6.75 -18.20 -4.02
C GLN A 83 5.61 -19.20 -3.84
N GLU A 84 4.41 -18.74 -3.51
CA GLU A 84 3.23 -19.62 -3.36
C GLU A 84 2.79 -20.25 -4.68
N VAL A 85 3.02 -19.57 -5.83
CA VAL A 85 2.84 -20.18 -7.16
C VAL A 85 3.91 -21.22 -7.44
N LYS A 86 5.19 -20.93 -7.14
CA LYS A 86 6.29 -21.90 -7.27
C LYS A 86 6.07 -23.14 -6.41
N ASP A 87 5.53 -22.96 -5.21
CA ASP A 87 5.16 -24.03 -4.28
C ASP A 87 3.91 -24.81 -4.73
N GLY A 88 3.24 -24.39 -5.81
CA GLY A 88 2.03 -25.01 -6.35
C GLY A 88 0.77 -24.79 -5.52
N LYS A 89 0.82 -23.89 -4.52
CA LYS A 89 -0.33 -23.56 -3.66
C LYS A 89 -1.27 -22.54 -4.28
N LEU A 90 -0.77 -21.78 -5.26
CA LEU A 90 -1.53 -20.85 -6.09
C LEU A 90 -1.27 -21.12 -7.57
N THR A 91 -2.24 -20.81 -8.42
CA THR A 91 -2.01 -20.68 -9.86
C THR A 91 -1.63 -19.22 -10.20
N GLU A 92 -1.02 -19.01 -11.38
CA GLU A 92 -0.74 -17.64 -11.87
C GLU A 92 -2.02 -16.80 -12.01
N ASP A 93 -3.14 -17.41 -12.37
CA ASP A 93 -4.41 -16.70 -12.50
C ASP A 93 -4.99 -16.32 -11.13
N GLN A 94 -4.84 -17.18 -10.12
CA GLN A 94 -5.20 -16.85 -8.74
C GLN A 94 -4.34 -15.71 -8.19
N LYS A 95 -3.03 -15.72 -8.45
CA LYS A 95 -2.14 -14.61 -8.09
C LYS A 95 -2.60 -13.29 -8.72
N LYS A 96 -2.92 -13.28 -10.01
CA LYS A 96 -3.45 -12.08 -10.69
C LYS A 96 -4.75 -11.60 -10.06
N ALA A 97 -5.67 -12.52 -9.77
CA ALA A 97 -6.95 -12.20 -9.12
C ALA A 97 -6.72 -11.57 -7.72
N ILE A 98 -5.79 -12.10 -6.93
CA ILE A 98 -5.42 -11.56 -5.62
C ILE A 98 -4.88 -10.14 -5.74
N ILE A 99 -3.96 -9.88 -6.68
CA ILE A 99 -3.37 -8.56 -6.90
C ILE A 99 -4.46 -7.55 -7.28
N SER A 100 -5.32 -7.91 -8.24
CA SER A 100 -6.44 -7.07 -8.66
C SER A 100 -7.39 -6.77 -7.51
N LYS A 101 -7.75 -7.79 -6.71
CA LYS A 101 -8.67 -7.60 -5.58
C LYS A 101 -8.08 -6.70 -4.50
N ARG A 102 -6.77 -6.82 -4.25
CA ARG A 102 -6.08 -5.95 -3.29
C ARG A 102 -6.07 -4.49 -3.74
N GLN A 103 -5.86 -4.23 -5.03
CA GLN A 103 -5.94 -2.87 -5.59
C GLN A 103 -7.34 -2.28 -5.45
N GLU A 104 -8.39 -3.07 -5.74
CA GLU A 104 -9.79 -2.67 -5.54
C GLU A 104 -10.06 -2.30 -4.07
N LEU A 105 -9.63 -3.15 -3.14
CA LEU A 105 -9.79 -2.91 -1.70
C LEU A 105 -9.03 -1.66 -1.24
N GLN A 106 -7.82 -1.43 -1.75
CA GLN A 106 -7.03 -0.25 -1.43
C GLN A 106 -7.71 1.03 -1.94
N ALA A 107 -8.22 1.01 -3.18
CA ALA A 107 -8.98 2.13 -3.73
C ALA A 107 -10.25 2.40 -2.92
N LYS A 108 -10.99 1.35 -2.55
CA LYS A 108 -12.18 1.47 -1.69
C LYS A 108 -11.83 2.03 -0.31
N HIS A 109 -10.70 1.62 0.28
CA HIS A 109 -10.26 2.16 1.56
C HIS A 109 -9.90 3.64 1.46
N GLN A 110 -9.15 4.02 0.42
CA GLN A 110 -8.76 5.41 0.19
C GLN A 110 -9.98 6.32 -0.03
N ALA A 111 -10.94 5.88 -0.85
CA ALA A 111 -12.17 6.63 -1.12
C ALA A 111 -13.04 6.85 0.13
N ASN A 112 -12.94 5.97 1.12
CA ASN A 112 -13.77 6.04 2.32
C ASN A 112 -13.02 6.60 3.54
N ILE A 113 -11.78 7.09 3.40
CA ILE A 113 -10.91 7.42 4.55
C ILE A 113 -11.56 8.42 5.52
N GLU A 114 -12.27 9.42 4.99
CA GLU A 114 -13.00 10.41 5.81
C GLU A 114 -14.18 9.79 6.56
N THR A 115 -14.90 8.86 5.92
CA THR A 115 -15.96 8.10 6.57
C THR A 115 -15.38 7.27 7.73
N TRP A 116 -14.25 6.61 7.52
CA TRP A 116 -13.58 5.81 8.55
C TRP A 116 -13.09 6.62 9.75
N LYS A 117 -12.63 7.87 9.53
CA LYS A 117 -12.20 8.77 10.61
C LYS A 117 -13.33 9.08 11.60
N ASN A 118 -14.55 9.18 11.11
CA ASN A 118 -15.72 9.58 11.90
C ASN A 118 -16.50 8.39 12.49
N MET A 119 -16.24 7.16 12.03
CA MET A 119 -16.90 5.97 12.56
C MET A 119 -16.47 5.65 14.00
N THR A 120 -17.45 5.26 14.82
CA THR A 120 -17.24 4.65 16.13
C THR A 120 -16.56 3.29 16.01
N ARG A 121 -16.07 2.76 17.14
CA ARG A 121 -15.45 1.43 17.16
C ARG A 121 -16.43 0.33 16.71
N ASP A 122 -17.69 0.42 17.14
CA ASP A 122 -18.70 -0.60 16.81
C ASP A 122 -19.10 -0.55 15.34
N GLU A 123 -19.25 0.64 14.76
CA GLU A 123 -19.50 0.81 13.32
C GLU A 123 -18.33 0.26 12.50
N ARG A 124 -17.08 0.57 12.88
CA ARG A 124 -15.89 0.00 12.22
C ARG A 124 -15.87 -1.52 12.29
N ARG A 125 -16.27 -2.10 13.43
CA ARG A 125 -16.35 -3.55 13.61
C ARG A 125 -17.40 -4.16 12.69
N GLN A 126 -18.58 -3.54 12.57
CA GLN A 126 -19.65 -4.00 11.67
C GLN A 126 -19.21 -3.93 10.20
N VAL A 127 -18.61 -2.81 9.78
CA VAL A 127 -18.08 -2.66 8.41
C VAL A 127 -17.02 -3.72 8.13
N PHE A 128 -16.11 -3.97 9.07
CA PHE A 128 -15.08 -5.01 8.90
C PHE A 128 -15.68 -6.41 8.82
N GLN A 129 -16.70 -6.72 9.63
CA GLN A 129 -17.40 -8.02 9.56
C GLN A 129 -18.08 -8.23 8.20
N SER A 130 -18.73 -7.19 7.67
CA SER A 130 -19.33 -7.24 6.33
C SER A 130 -18.27 -7.43 5.26
N GLN A 131 -17.21 -6.63 5.27
CA GLN A 131 -16.09 -6.79 4.33
C GLN A 131 -15.44 -8.17 4.43
N LYS A 132 -15.39 -8.75 5.63
CA LYS A 132 -14.88 -10.10 5.85
C LYS A 132 -15.72 -11.15 5.14
N GLN A 133 -17.04 -11.10 5.30
CA GLN A 133 -17.96 -12.04 4.65
C GLN A 133 -17.90 -11.93 3.12
N ASP A 134 -17.82 -10.71 2.60
CA ASP A 134 -17.71 -10.45 1.16
C ASP A 134 -16.42 -11.08 0.59
N LEU A 135 -15.30 -10.88 1.29
CA LEU A 135 -14.00 -11.40 0.85
C LEU A 135 -13.87 -12.91 1.04
N GLU A 136 -14.45 -13.48 2.09
CA GLU A 136 -14.54 -14.95 2.24
C GLU A 136 -15.33 -15.56 1.10
N SER A 137 -16.45 -14.94 0.71
CA SER A 137 -17.28 -15.40 -0.42
C SER A 137 -16.53 -15.30 -1.74
N TRP A 138 -15.88 -14.16 -1.99
CA TRP A 138 -15.04 -13.96 -3.16
C TRP A 138 -13.88 -14.98 -3.22
N ALA A 139 -13.20 -15.22 -2.10
CA ALA A 139 -12.08 -16.14 -2.03
C ALA A 139 -12.52 -17.58 -2.34
N LYS A 140 -13.64 -18.03 -1.76
CA LYS A 140 -14.23 -19.35 -2.06
C LYS A 140 -14.58 -19.52 -3.53
N GLN A 141 -15.22 -18.52 -4.14
CA GLN A 141 -15.60 -18.56 -5.55
C GLN A 141 -14.38 -18.65 -6.49
N ASN A 142 -13.24 -18.10 -6.08
CA ASN A 142 -12.00 -18.11 -6.86
C ASN A 142 -11.02 -19.24 -6.43
N GLY A 143 -11.43 -20.11 -5.50
CA GLY A 143 -10.58 -21.18 -4.97
C GLY A 143 -9.33 -20.68 -4.24
N ILE A 144 -9.39 -19.47 -3.68
CA ILE A 144 -8.27 -18.79 -3.00
C ILE A 144 -8.45 -18.90 -1.49
N ASP A 145 -7.35 -19.12 -0.77
CA ASP A 145 -7.35 -19.04 0.68
C ASP A 145 -7.46 -17.56 1.13
N VAL A 146 -8.41 -17.29 2.02
CA VAL A 146 -8.71 -15.96 2.55
C VAL A 146 -7.50 -15.28 3.18
N LYS A 147 -6.50 -16.04 3.65
CA LYS A 147 -5.24 -15.51 4.22
C LYS A 147 -4.47 -14.57 3.28
N TYR A 148 -4.67 -14.69 1.96
CA TYR A 148 -3.99 -13.83 0.98
C TYR A 148 -4.62 -12.43 0.85
N LEU A 149 -5.82 -12.22 1.41
CA LEU A 149 -6.57 -10.97 1.30
C LEU A 149 -6.49 -10.11 2.58
N PHE A 150 -6.31 -10.74 3.75
CA PHE A 150 -6.29 -10.05 5.04
C PHE A 150 -4.87 -9.91 5.60
N GLY A 151 -4.20 -8.79 5.31
CA GLY A 151 -3.09 -8.27 6.12
C GLY A 151 -1.91 -9.22 6.39
N GLY A 152 -1.74 -10.28 5.59
CA GLY A 152 -0.74 -11.32 5.81
C GLY A 152 -0.82 -11.99 7.19
N PHE A 153 0.25 -12.72 7.54
CA PHE A 153 0.34 -13.58 8.73
C PHE A 153 -0.04 -12.89 10.07
N LYS A 154 0.11 -11.56 10.18
CA LYS A 154 -0.26 -10.81 11.39
C LYS A 154 -1.77 -10.60 11.55
N GLY A 155 -2.53 -10.42 10.47
CA GLY A 155 -4.01 -10.35 10.55
C GLY A 155 -4.62 -11.64 11.10
N HIS A 156 -4.01 -12.77 10.75
CA HIS A 156 -4.40 -14.11 11.20
C HIS A 156 -4.15 -14.34 12.70
N ILE A 157 -3.10 -13.73 13.28
CA ILE A 157 -2.80 -13.82 14.73
C ILE A 157 -3.77 -12.97 15.54
N PHE A 158 -4.04 -11.73 15.13
CA PHE A 158 -5.04 -10.90 15.79
C PHE A 158 -6.44 -11.55 15.72
N MET A 159 -6.78 -12.20 14.60
CA MET A 159 -8.04 -12.94 14.45
C MET A 159 -8.11 -14.20 15.33
N LYS A 160 -7.02 -14.96 15.48
CA LYS A 160 -6.96 -16.14 16.36
C LYS A 160 -7.04 -15.79 17.85
N MET A 161 -6.54 -14.63 18.25
CA MET A 161 -6.48 -14.23 19.65
C MET A 161 -7.77 -13.55 20.16
N GLY A 162 -8.78 -13.37 19.31
CA GLY A 162 -10.01 -12.67 19.70
C GLY A 162 -9.79 -11.21 20.12
N MET A 163 -8.61 -10.65 19.86
CA MET A 163 -8.21 -9.29 20.25
C MET A 163 -8.60 -8.29 19.15
N TRP A 164 -9.91 -8.24 18.86
CA TRP A 164 -10.58 -7.26 18.00
C TRP A 164 -11.82 -6.69 18.69
#